data_AF-A0A269Z3G4-F1
#
_entry.id   AF-A0A269Z3G4-F1
#
_cell.length_a   1.000
_cell.length_b   1.000
_cell.length_c   1.000
_cell.angle_alpha   90.00
_cell.angle_beta   90.00
_cell.angle_gamma   90.00
#
_symmetry.space_group_name_H-M   'P 1'
#
loop_
_entity.id
_entity.type
_entity.pdbx_description
1 polymer ?
#
loop_
_entity_poly.entity_id
_entity_poly.type
_entity_poly.pdbx_seq_one_letter_code
_entity_poly.pdbx_strand_id
1 'polypeptide(L)'
;MTIFTSPLEQFEVSPFVSLNAPILGGLNLSLTNLGFYTLVVLVLSIGVHVLGSNDRRLVPSRWSIGLESSYASLHGMVKEQIGSANEVFLPFIYSLFFFILLANL
;
A
#
# COMPACT_ATOMS: atom_id res chain seq x y z
N MET A 1 8.30 30.54 -8.68
CA MET A 1 9.01 29.89 -7.55
C MET A 1 8.06 29.91 -6.38
N THR A 2 7.52 28.77 -5.96
CA THR A 2 6.72 28.68 -4.73
C THR A 2 7.65 28.94 -3.55
N ILE A 3 7.34 29.93 -2.74
CA ILE A 3 8.11 30.24 -1.53
C ILE A 3 7.56 29.34 -0.43
N PHE A 4 8.35 28.37 0.04
CA PHE A 4 7.99 27.56 1.20
C PHE A 4 8.07 28.43 2.46
N THR A 5 6.96 28.50 3.20
CA THR A 5 6.87 29.31 4.42
C THR A 5 7.34 28.54 5.66
N SER A 6 7.29 27.22 5.61
CA SER A 6 7.87 26.34 6.63
C SER A 6 8.31 24.98 6.05
N PRO A 7 9.27 24.28 6.69
CA PRO A 7 9.65 22.91 6.29
C PRO A 7 8.51 21.87 6.40
N LEU A 8 7.47 22.16 7.18
CA LEU A 8 6.37 21.25 7.46
C LEU A 8 5.18 21.40 6.51
N GLU A 9 5.17 22.44 5.68
CA GLU A 9 4.09 22.75 4.72
C GLU A 9 3.81 21.57 3.76
N GLN A 10 4.84 20.80 3.40
CA GLN A 10 4.73 19.62 2.54
C GLN A 10 3.88 18.48 3.13
N PHE A 11 3.64 18.48 4.45
CA PHE A 11 2.85 17.46 5.15
C PHE A 11 1.41 17.91 5.43
N GLU A 12 1.02 19.09 4.95
CA GLU A 12 -0.35 19.57 5.12
C GLU A 12 -1.34 18.67 4.37
N VAL A 13 -2.44 18.35 5.05
CA VAL A 13 -3.53 17.58 4.46
C VAL A 13 -4.54 18.55 3.88
N SER A 14 -4.68 18.55 2.55
CA SER A 14 -5.60 19.41 1.83
C SER A 14 -6.67 18.60 1.08
N PRO A 15 -7.94 19.06 1.07
CA PRO A 15 -8.99 18.42 0.29
C PRO A 15 -8.83 18.73 -1.20
N PHE A 16 -9.00 17.72 -2.05
CA PHE A 16 -9.12 17.89 -3.51
C PHE A 16 -10.59 18.03 -3.94
N VAL A 17 -11.45 17.16 -3.41
CA VAL A 17 -12.89 17.15 -3.68
C VAL A 17 -13.61 16.93 -2.36
N SER A 18 -14.66 17.72 -2.10
CA SER A 18 -15.42 17.65 -0.86
C SER A 18 -16.91 17.58 -1.18
N LEU A 19 -17.59 16.62 -0.57
CA LEU A 19 -19.03 16.46 -0.59
C LEU A 19 -19.58 16.81 0.78
N ASN A 20 -20.29 17.92 0.84
CA ASN A 20 -21.03 18.35 2.02
C ASN A 20 -22.48 17.89 1.89
N ALA A 21 -22.95 17.12 2.87
CA ALA A 21 -24.35 16.68 2.95
C ALA A 21 -24.99 17.18 4.25
N PRO A 22 -25.43 18.46 4.31
CA PRO A 22 -26.04 19.03 5.52
C PRO A 22 -27.28 18.26 6.00
N ILE A 23 -28.04 17.69 5.07
CA ILE A 23 -29.27 16.93 5.33
C ILE A 23 -28.96 15.56 5.97
N LEU A 24 -27.73 15.06 5.83
CA LEU A 24 -27.24 13.82 6.45
C LEU A 24 -26.48 14.11 7.75
N GLY A 25 -27.02 14.98 8.60
CA GLY A 25 -26.40 15.31 9.90
C GLY A 25 -25.08 16.07 9.79
N GLY A 26 -24.87 16.85 8.73
CA GLY A 26 -23.63 17.62 8.53
C GLY A 26 -22.43 16.78 8.07
N LEU A 27 -22.67 15.61 7.48
CA LEU A 27 -21.63 14.73 6.96
C LEU A 27 -20.78 15.45 5.88
N ASN A 28 -19.47 15.50 6.11
CA ASN A 28 -18.47 15.94 5.14
C ASN A 28 -17.62 14.74 4.73
N LEU A 29 -17.67 14.38 3.46
CA LEU A 29 -16.78 13.39 2.86
C LEU A 29 -15.87 14.10 1.88
N SER A 30 -14.57 14.09 2.16
CA SER A 30 -13.58 14.74 1.31
C SER A 30 -12.50 13.75 0.89
N LEU A 31 -12.20 13.73 -0.42
CA LEU A 31 -10.99 13.10 -0.93
C LEU A 31 -9.85 14.10 -0.75
N THR A 32 -8.98 13.83 0.22
CA THR A 32 -7.77 14.62 0.50
C THR A 32 -6.57 14.10 -0.28
N ASN A 33 -5.48 14.87 -0.32
CA ASN A 33 -4.18 14.39 -0.78
C ASN A 33 -3.77 13.07 -0.08
N LEU A 34 -3.90 12.99 1.24
CA LEU A 34 -3.63 11.76 2.00
C LEU A 34 -4.49 10.58 1.50
N GLY A 35 -5.80 10.79 1.35
CA GLY A 35 -6.72 9.76 0.86
C GLY A 35 -6.41 9.34 -0.59
N PHE A 36 -6.09 10.31 -1.45
CA PHE A 36 -5.72 10.07 -2.83
C PHE A 36 -4.42 9.26 -2.95
N TYR A 37 -3.36 9.65 -2.24
CA TYR A 37 -2.10 8.88 -2.26
C TYR A 37 -2.25 7.49 -1.65
N THR A 38 -3.14 7.32 -0.65
CA THR A 38 -3.49 5.99 -0.14
C THR A 38 -4.14 5.11 -1.23
N LEU A 39 -5.04 5.67 -2.05
CA LEU A 39 -5.61 4.98 -3.21
C LEU A 39 -4.56 4.66 -4.27
N VAL A 40 -3.61 5.58 -4.52
CA VAL A 40 -2.48 5.32 -5.42
C VAL A 40 -1.66 4.13 -4.93
N VAL A 41 -1.30 4.08 -3.65
CA VAL A 41 -0.57 2.94 -3.05
C VAL A 41 -1.37 1.64 -3.21
N LEU A 42 -2.69 1.66 -3.00
CA LEU A 42 -3.56 0.50 -3.21
C LEU A 42 -3.51 0.02 -4.67
N VAL A 43 -3.67 0.93 -5.63
CA VAL A 43 -3.63 0.61 -7.07
C VAL A 43 -2.26 0.07 -7.47
N LEU A 44 -1.17 0.68 -6.99
CA LEU A 44 0.19 0.19 -7.24
C LEU A 44 0.42 -1.19 -6.63
N SER A 45 -0.06 -1.42 -5.41
CA SER A 45 0.02 -2.73 -4.75
C SER A 45 -0.67 -3.78 -5.59
N ILE A 46 -1.93 -3.56 -6.00
CA ILE A 46 -2.65 -4.48 -6.89
C ILE A 46 -1.91 -4.64 -8.23
N GLY A 47 -1.44 -3.55 -8.83
CA GLY A 47 -0.74 -3.54 -10.11
C GLY A 47 0.53 -4.38 -10.10
N VAL A 48 1.37 -4.26 -9.07
CA VAL A 48 2.58 -5.08 -8.93
C VAL A 48 2.23 -6.57 -8.82
N HIS A 49 1.17 -6.92 -8.08
CA HIS A 49 0.73 -8.31 -7.94
C HIS A 49 0.15 -8.89 -9.23
N VAL A 50 -0.60 -8.08 -9.99
CA VAL A 50 -1.10 -8.46 -11.31
C VAL A 50 0.06 -8.67 -12.30
N LEU A 51 1.03 -7.76 -12.33
CA LEU A 51 2.18 -7.83 -13.23
C LEU A 51 3.17 -8.94 -12.86
N GLY A 52 3.31 -9.26 -11.57
CA GLY A 52 4.14 -10.36 -11.11
C GLY A 52 3.45 -11.72 -11.12
N SER A 53 2.18 -11.80 -11.48
CA SER A 53 1.51 -13.09 -11.70
C SER A 53 2.16 -13.84 -12.86
N ASN A 54 2.55 -15.09 -12.64
CA ASN A 54 3.29 -15.88 -13.66
C ASN A 54 2.39 -16.63 -14.67
N ASP A 55 1.11 -16.30 -14.78
CA ASP A 55 0.14 -17.02 -15.65
C ASP A 55 0.18 -18.55 -15.53
N ARG A 56 0.52 -19.09 -14.34
CA ARG A 56 0.71 -20.53 -14.08
C ARG A 56 1.82 -21.19 -14.93
N ARG A 57 2.76 -20.41 -15.47
CA ARG A 57 3.94 -20.93 -16.17
C ARG A 57 4.91 -21.57 -15.17
N LEU A 58 5.64 -22.58 -15.60
CA LEU A 58 6.68 -23.23 -14.77
C LEU A 58 7.95 -22.38 -14.65
N VAL A 59 8.31 -21.65 -15.71
CA VAL A 59 9.47 -20.76 -15.70
C VAL A 59 9.00 -19.38 -15.22
N PRO A 60 9.58 -18.81 -14.15
CA PRO A 60 9.15 -17.52 -13.61
C PRO A 60 9.57 -16.36 -14.52
N SER A 61 8.67 -15.41 -14.70
CA SER A 61 8.97 -14.13 -15.33
C SER A 61 9.84 -13.26 -14.41
N ARG A 62 10.50 -12.24 -14.96
CA ARG A 62 11.33 -11.31 -14.17
C ARG A 62 10.55 -10.63 -13.04
N TRP A 63 9.28 -10.31 -13.27
CA TRP A 63 8.39 -9.73 -12.26
C TRP A 63 7.96 -10.77 -11.22
N SER A 64 7.70 -12.02 -11.64
CA SER A 64 7.37 -13.12 -10.73
C SER A 64 8.50 -13.41 -9.73
N ILE A 65 9.75 -13.40 -10.19
CA ILE A 65 10.92 -13.60 -9.32
C ILE A 65 10.94 -12.58 -8.18
N GLY A 66 10.59 -11.31 -8.45
CA GLY A 66 10.52 -10.27 -7.42
C GLY A 66 9.44 -10.54 -6.36
N LEU A 67 8.26 -10.98 -6.78
CA LEU A 67 7.18 -11.32 -5.85
C LEU A 67 7.46 -12.62 -5.07
N GLU A 68 7.96 -13.65 -5.74
CA GLU A 68 8.30 -14.93 -5.12
C GLU A 68 9.41 -14.79 -4.09
N SER A 69 10.46 -14.00 -4.39
CA SER A 69 11.52 -13.71 -3.43
C SER A 69 11.00 -12.93 -2.23
N SER A 70 10.16 -11.90 -2.45
CA SER A 70 9.53 -11.14 -1.37
C SER A 70 8.65 -12.02 -0.48
N TYR A 71 7.84 -12.90 -1.09
CA TYR A 71 7.03 -13.87 -0.37
C TYR A 71 7.88 -14.84 0.46
N ALA A 72 8.92 -15.42 -0.13
CA ALA A 72 9.80 -16.36 0.58
C ALA A 72 10.51 -15.69 1.77
N SER A 73 10.98 -14.45 1.60
CA SER A 73 11.60 -13.68 2.68
C SER A 73 10.62 -13.37 3.82
N LEU A 74 9.42 -12.89 3.50
CA LEU A 74 8.40 -12.58 4.51
C LEU A 74 7.87 -13.83 5.21
N HIS A 75 7.69 -14.93 4.46
CA HIS A 75 7.30 -16.21 5.04
C HIS A 75 8.36 -16.74 6.00
N GLY A 76 9.64 -16.68 5.62
CA GLY A 76 10.76 -17.03 6.50
C GLY A 76 10.78 -16.19 7.77
N MET A 77 10.67 -14.87 7.64
CA MET A 77 10.61 -13.93 8.77
C MET A 77 9.44 -14.25 9.72
N VAL A 78 8.23 -14.48 9.19
CA VAL A 78 7.06 -14.83 10.02
C VAL A 78 7.32 -16.11 10.81
N LYS A 79 7.87 -17.14 10.17
CA LYS A 79 8.19 -18.41 10.83
C LYS A 79 9.25 -18.26 11.91
N GLU A 80 10.26 -17.42 11.68
CA GLU A 80 11.35 -17.17 12.63
C GLU A 80 10.87 -16.36 13.84
N GLN A 81 10.05 -15.32 13.63
CA GLN A 81 9.67 -14.38 14.69
C GLN A 81 8.48 -14.86 15.52
N ILE A 82 7.47 -15.46 14.90
CA ILE A 82 6.23 -15.87 15.58
C ILE A 82 5.93 -17.36 15.49
N GLY A 83 6.82 -18.16 14.87
CA GLY A 83 6.70 -19.61 14.81
C GLY A 83 5.77 -20.12 13.70
N SER A 84 6.01 -21.35 13.24
CA SER A 84 5.25 -21.96 12.12
C SER A 84 3.78 -22.23 12.43
N ALA A 85 3.40 -22.34 13.70
CA ALA A 85 2.00 -22.48 14.11
C ALA A 85 1.17 -21.21 13.86
N ASN A 86 1.82 -20.06 13.67
CA ASN A 86 1.20 -18.75 13.52
C ASN A 86 1.31 -18.18 12.10
N GLU A 87 1.55 -19.03 11.08
CA GLU A 87 1.60 -18.62 9.68
C GLU A 87 0.27 -18.03 9.16
N VAL A 88 -0.83 -18.21 9.89
CA VAL A 88 -2.14 -17.58 9.61
C VAL A 88 -2.07 -16.04 9.57
N PHE A 89 -1.08 -15.42 10.23
CA PHE A 89 -0.87 -13.97 10.20
C PHE A 89 -0.05 -13.48 9.01
N LEU A 90 0.53 -14.39 8.20
CA LEU A 90 1.33 -14.03 7.03
C LEU A 90 0.60 -13.08 6.08
N PRO A 91 -0.69 -13.26 5.72
CA PRO A 91 -1.37 -12.35 4.80
C PRO A 91 -1.40 -10.91 5.32
N PHE A 92 -1.65 -10.71 6.62
CA PHE A 92 -1.66 -9.39 7.23
C PHE A 92 -0.27 -8.73 7.20
N ILE A 93 0.76 -9.48 7.60
CA ILE A 93 2.15 -8.99 7.62
C ILE A 93 2.63 -8.66 6.21
N TYR A 94 2.28 -9.52 5.24
CA TYR A 94 2.61 -9.34 3.84
C TYR A 94 1.94 -8.08 3.25
N SER A 95 0.64 -7.89 3.47
CA SER A 95 -0.06 -6.69 3.02
C SER A 95 0.50 -5.42 3.65
N LEU A 96 0.82 -5.45 4.95
CA LEU A 96 1.41 -4.32 5.65
C LEU A 96 2.79 -3.96 5.09
N PHE A 97 3.63 -4.97 4.83
CA PHE A 97 4.95 -4.77 4.22
C PHE A 97 4.84 -4.06 2.86
N PHE A 98 4.02 -4.58 1.94
CA PHE A 98 3.88 -3.97 0.61
C PHE A 98 3.25 -2.59 0.65
N PHE A 99 2.30 -2.35 1.55
CA PHE A 99 1.73 -1.02 1.75
C PHE A 99 2.79 -0.01 2.18
N ILE A 100 3.57 -0.34 3.23
CA ILE A 100 4.63 0.54 3.74
C ILE A 100 5.73 0.73 2.69
N LEU A 101 6.17 -0.36 2.03
CA LEU A 101 7.20 -0.31 1.01
C LEU A 101 6.81 0.66 -0.12
N LEU A 102 5.63 0.51 -0.69
CA LEU A 102 5.17 1.33 -1.81
C LEU A 102 4.84 2.76 -1.39
N ALA A 103 4.43 2.99 -0.15
CA ALA A 103 4.21 4.34 0.37
C ALA A 103 5.52 5.12 0.61
N ASN A 104 6.68 4.43 0.59
CA ASN A 104 8.00 5.01 0.89
C ASN A 104 9.00 4.92 -0.28
N LEU A 105 8.55 4.48 -1.47
CA LEU A 105 9.33 4.45 -2.71
C LEU A 105 8.88 5.57 -3.65
#